data_AF-A0A2G4DJW6-F1
#
_entry.id   AF-A0A2G4DJW6-F1
#
_cell.length_a   1.000
_cell.length_b   1.000
_cell.length_c   1.000
_cell.angle_alpha   90.00
_cell.angle_beta   90.00
_cell.angle_gamma   90.00
#
_symmetry.space_group_name_H-M   'P 1'
#
loop_
_entity.id
_entity.type
_entity.pdbx_description
1 polymer ?
#
loop_
_entity_poly.entity_id
_entity_poly.type
_entity_poly.pdbx_seq_one_letter_code
_entity_poly.pdbx_strand_id
1 'polypeptide(L)'
;MSNPFVQLLLRHAKQAENVQIVQYITVDQLHELRAMHKTQQAANRWRSFGEYQFSHICPVKGQRHVGKFVPTNLVIGNADLNRQHGNQWLGGGEFVSPAHKSPRWDIKPWMTDADIMSLMLDCIGRGVWAEFDKVAKLAPSQRHAYLERLAVLLDRNNPDHAEWLKVFNYPKSSTRDLRRLLEAVTGKDIFVMSNVGGLDALGVLVTETTRLLAYRPELAPVLKALEQVEQTSMYFREPLDLGEDEYFFFNILHGRDINPTVLESITGDLLERITCKVKDFDNNGLRYVLPSWMLPIAA
;
A
#
# COMPACT_ATOMS: atom_id res chain seq x y z
N MET A 1 13.53 -14.62 8.07
CA MET A 1 12.27 -14.24 8.75
C MET A 1 11.18 -14.03 7.70
N SER A 2 10.12 -14.84 7.71
CA SER A 2 9.04 -14.79 6.70
C SER A 2 7.89 -13.84 7.10
N ASN A 3 8.19 -12.66 7.64
CA ASN A 3 7.15 -11.68 7.97
C ASN A 3 6.88 -10.76 6.76
N PRO A 4 5.62 -10.54 6.32
CA PRO A 4 5.32 -9.74 5.14
C PRO A 4 5.84 -8.29 5.19
N PHE A 5 5.84 -7.65 6.36
CA PHE A 5 6.35 -6.30 6.54
C PHE A 5 7.88 -6.25 6.47
N VAL A 6 8.57 -7.25 7.03
CA VAL A 6 10.03 -7.38 6.87
C VAL A 6 10.42 -7.61 5.41
N GLN A 7 9.66 -8.44 4.70
CA GLN A 7 9.88 -8.68 3.26
C GLN A 7 9.66 -7.43 2.42
N LEU A 8 8.69 -6.59 2.78
CA LEU A 8 8.49 -5.26 2.18
C LEU A 8 9.74 -4.39 2.36
N LEU A 9 10.27 -4.26 3.58
CA LEU A 9 11.48 -3.48 3.85
C LEU A 9 12.68 -3.99 3.05
N LEU A 10 12.91 -5.30 3.05
CA LEU A 10 13.99 -5.93 2.29
C LEU A 10 13.87 -5.67 0.80
N ARG A 11 12.66 -5.76 0.23
CA ARG A 11 12.41 -5.49 -1.19
C ARG A 11 12.82 -4.06 -1.56
N HIS A 12 12.39 -3.07 -0.77
CA HIS A 12 12.70 -1.67 -1.05
C HIS A 12 14.18 -1.35 -0.82
N ALA A 13 14.82 -1.96 0.18
CA ALA A 13 16.26 -1.83 0.39
C ALA A 13 17.06 -2.40 -0.78
N LYS A 14 16.69 -3.60 -1.27
CA LYS A 14 17.30 -4.19 -2.47
C LYS A 14 17.08 -3.34 -3.72
N GLN A 15 15.88 -2.79 -3.89
CA GLN A 15 15.59 -1.86 -4.98
C GLN A 15 16.47 -0.61 -4.90
N ALA A 16 16.75 -0.11 -3.70
CA ALA A 16 17.66 1.03 -3.49
C ALA A 16 19.15 0.67 -3.56
N GLU A 17 19.48 -0.62 -3.51
CA GLU A 17 20.85 -1.14 -3.35
C GLU A 17 21.57 -0.58 -2.11
N ASN A 18 20.83 -0.04 -1.14
CA ASN A 18 21.38 0.63 0.04
C ASN A 18 20.33 0.68 1.17
N VAL A 19 20.73 0.37 2.41
CA VAL A 19 19.82 0.34 3.57
C VAL A 19 19.60 1.70 4.23
N GLN A 20 20.32 2.76 3.84
CA GLN A 20 20.11 4.12 4.38
C GLN A 20 18.74 4.71 4.06
N ILE A 21 17.98 4.09 3.17
CA ILE A 21 16.59 4.49 2.93
C ILE A 21 15.74 4.45 4.21
N VAL A 22 16.10 3.63 5.21
CA VAL A 22 15.44 3.60 6.52
C VAL A 22 16.27 4.25 7.64
N GLN A 23 17.33 4.99 7.30
CA GLN A 23 18.18 5.62 8.30
C GLN A 23 17.40 6.68 9.11
N TYR A 24 17.62 6.67 10.42
CA TYR A 24 16.95 7.57 11.38
C TYR A 24 15.42 7.44 11.44
N ILE A 25 14.86 6.34 10.96
CA ILE A 25 13.44 6.07 11.13
C ILE A 25 13.10 5.88 12.62
N THR A 26 11.99 6.46 13.07
CA THR A 26 11.53 6.33 14.46
C THR A 26 10.62 5.11 14.66
N VAL A 27 10.36 4.76 15.92
CA VAL A 27 9.38 3.71 16.29
C VAL A 27 8.00 4.05 15.74
N ASP A 28 7.57 5.31 15.85
CA ASP A 28 6.27 5.78 15.35
C ASP A 28 6.18 5.68 13.83
N GLN A 29 7.24 6.06 13.12
CA GLN A 29 7.29 5.92 11.66
C GLN A 29 7.26 4.45 11.23
N LEU A 30 7.90 3.53 11.96
CA LEU A 30 7.79 2.09 11.69
C LEU A 30 6.36 1.57 11.91
N HIS A 31 5.66 2.06 12.95
CA HIS A 31 4.25 1.75 13.16
C HIS A 31 3.36 2.30 12.04
N GLU A 32 3.60 3.53 11.58
CA GLU A 32 2.88 4.10 10.45
C GLU A 32 3.14 3.33 9.16
N LEU A 33 4.39 2.97 8.83
CA LEU A 33 4.69 2.12 7.68
C LEU A 33 3.97 0.78 7.74
N ARG A 34 3.85 0.18 8.94
CA ARG A 34 3.09 -1.05 9.13
C ARG A 34 1.60 -0.83 8.93
N ALA A 35 1.06 0.31 9.34
CA ALA A 35 -0.33 0.69 9.08
C ALA A 35 -0.57 0.91 7.57
N MET A 36 0.31 1.65 6.89
CA MET A 36 0.29 1.81 5.44
C MET A 36 0.32 0.46 4.71
N HIS A 37 1.13 -0.49 5.18
CA HIS A 37 1.16 -1.82 4.57
C HIS A 37 -0.17 -2.56 4.72
N LYS A 38 -0.91 -2.38 5.82
CA LYS A 38 -2.27 -2.90 5.96
C LYS A 38 -3.24 -2.20 5.02
N THR A 39 -3.16 -0.88 4.88
CA THR A 39 -3.97 -0.11 3.92
C THR A 39 -3.72 -0.59 2.50
N GLN A 40 -2.45 -0.81 2.12
CA GLN A 40 -2.08 -1.36 0.81
C GLN A 40 -2.68 -2.77 0.61
N GLN A 41 -2.64 -3.62 1.64
CA GLN A 41 -3.27 -4.94 1.57
C GLN A 41 -4.79 -4.83 1.43
N ALA A 42 -5.44 -3.90 2.14
CA ALA A 42 -6.87 -3.66 2.03
C ALA A 42 -7.28 -3.15 0.63
N ALA A 43 -6.56 -2.19 0.07
CA ALA A 43 -6.74 -1.71 -1.31
C ALA A 43 -6.60 -2.84 -2.33
N ASN A 44 -5.65 -3.74 -2.10
CA ASN A 44 -5.44 -4.93 -2.92
C ASN A 44 -6.38 -6.09 -2.59
N ARG A 45 -7.41 -5.89 -1.75
CA ARG A 45 -8.36 -6.93 -1.32
C ARG A 45 -7.64 -8.17 -0.79
N TRP A 46 -6.54 -7.95 -0.06
CA TRP A 46 -5.68 -8.95 0.55
C TRP A 46 -5.04 -9.95 -0.43
N ARG A 47 -4.90 -9.55 -1.70
CA ARG A 47 -4.23 -10.35 -2.75
C ARG A 47 -2.72 -10.18 -2.68
N SER A 48 -1.98 -11.22 -3.08
CA SER A 48 -0.50 -11.26 -3.04
C SER A 48 0.16 -10.36 -4.07
N PHE A 49 -0.52 -10.14 -5.21
CA PHE A 49 -0.18 -9.16 -6.24
C PHE A 49 -1.40 -8.29 -6.41
N GLY A 50 -1.22 -6.98 -6.37
CA GLY A 50 -2.34 -6.06 -6.47
C GLY A 50 -1.94 -4.76 -7.14
N GLU A 51 -2.98 -4.03 -7.51
CA GLU A 51 -2.91 -2.77 -8.27
C GLU A 51 -2.26 -1.66 -7.47
N TYR A 52 -2.30 -1.70 -6.13
CA TYR A 52 -1.74 -0.66 -5.28
C TYR A 52 -0.39 -1.04 -4.69
N GLN A 53 0.56 -0.11 -4.75
CA GLN A 53 1.91 -0.28 -4.22
C GLN A 53 2.41 0.95 -3.48
N PHE A 54 3.50 0.77 -2.75
CA PHE A 54 4.28 1.88 -2.20
C PHE A 54 5.00 2.62 -3.34
N SER A 55 4.55 3.83 -3.61
CA SER A 55 5.13 4.77 -4.55
C SER A 55 5.95 5.80 -3.78
N HIS A 56 7.14 6.15 -4.29
CA HIS A 56 8.01 7.11 -3.61
C HIS A 56 7.77 8.51 -4.16
N ILE A 57 7.61 9.50 -3.28
CA ILE A 57 7.52 10.92 -3.65
C ILE A 57 8.85 11.39 -4.24
N CYS A 58 9.93 11.29 -3.47
CA CYS A 58 11.29 11.39 -3.97
C CYS A 58 11.75 9.98 -4.39
N PRO A 59 12.12 9.76 -5.66
CA PRO A 59 12.37 8.42 -6.18
C PRO A 59 13.64 7.79 -5.61
N VAL A 60 13.65 6.47 -5.55
CA VAL A 60 14.78 5.68 -5.05
C VAL A 60 15.96 5.67 -6.02
N LYS A 61 15.68 5.77 -7.33
CA LYS A 61 16.69 5.78 -8.40
C LYS A 61 16.41 6.91 -9.39
N GLY A 62 17.41 7.23 -10.22
CA GLY A 62 17.27 8.19 -11.31
C GLY A 62 17.49 9.65 -10.91
N GLN A 63 17.69 9.93 -9.62
CA GLN A 63 18.02 11.25 -9.09
C GLN A 63 19.41 11.24 -8.42
N ARG A 64 19.96 12.43 -8.16
CA ARG A 64 21.22 12.58 -7.39
C ARG A 64 21.06 12.19 -5.93
N HIS A 65 19.82 12.19 -5.45
CA HIS A 65 19.42 11.80 -4.10
C HIS A 65 18.75 10.42 -4.14
N VAL A 66 18.70 9.75 -3.00
CA VAL A 66 18.00 8.47 -2.85
C VAL A 66 16.81 8.67 -1.94
N GLY A 67 15.59 8.53 -2.48
CA GLY A 67 14.37 8.57 -1.68
C GLY A 67 14.39 7.61 -0.49
N LYS A 68 14.00 8.11 0.69
CA LYS A 68 13.91 7.29 1.91
C LYS A 68 12.64 6.44 1.90
N PHE A 69 12.69 5.29 2.55
CA PHE A 69 11.55 4.43 2.82
C PHE A 69 10.96 4.78 4.19
N VAL A 70 10.35 5.96 4.25
CA VAL A 70 9.71 6.54 5.44
C VAL A 70 8.33 7.08 5.07
N PRO A 71 7.37 7.18 6.01
CA PRO A 71 5.99 7.54 5.67
C PRO A 71 5.84 8.89 4.96
N THR A 72 6.72 9.84 5.25
CA THR A 72 6.77 11.19 4.65
C THR A 72 7.21 11.19 3.17
N ASN A 73 7.83 10.11 2.70
CA ASN A 73 8.29 9.96 1.32
C ASN A 73 7.49 8.91 0.52
N LEU A 74 6.45 8.34 1.12
CA LEU A 74 5.72 7.23 0.53
C LEU A 74 4.25 7.59 0.36
N VAL A 75 3.67 7.06 -0.72
CA VAL A 75 2.23 7.11 -1.01
C VAL A 75 1.79 5.71 -1.43
N ILE A 76 0.61 5.28 -1.00
CA ILE A 76 -0.04 4.10 -1.59
C ILE A 76 -0.74 4.56 -2.86
N GLY A 77 -0.30 4.07 -4.01
CA GLY A 77 -0.90 4.45 -5.29
C GLY A 77 -0.91 3.33 -6.31
N ASN A 78 -1.67 3.53 -7.38
CA ASN A 78 -1.78 2.58 -8.47
C ASN A 78 -0.42 2.30 -9.13
N ALA A 79 -0.15 1.02 -9.39
CA ALA A 79 1.13 0.54 -9.87
C ALA A 79 1.41 0.97 -11.32
N ASP A 80 0.39 1.08 -12.14
CA ASP A 80 0.52 1.55 -13.53
C ASP A 80 0.78 3.06 -13.55
N LEU A 81 0.11 3.84 -12.70
CA LEU A 81 0.40 5.26 -12.54
C LEU A 81 1.82 5.50 -12.02
N ASN A 82 2.28 4.70 -11.05
CA ASN A 82 3.66 4.77 -10.57
C ASN A 82 4.68 4.41 -11.67
N ARG A 83 4.36 3.42 -12.51
CA ARG A 83 5.22 3.07 -13.67
C ARG A 83 5.25 4.21 -14.69
N GLN A 84 4.12 4.85 -14.96
CA GLN A 84 4.00 5.99 -15.85
C GLN A 84 4.75 7.22 -15.30
N HIS A 85 4.65 7.47 -14.00
CA HIS A 85 5.38 8.53 -13.30
C HIS A 85 6.90 8.31 -13.34
N GLY A 86 7.33 7.04 -13.22
CA GLY A 86 8.74 6.66 -13.36
C GLY A 86 9.62 7.25 -12.26
N ASN A 87 10.73 7.88 -12.65
CA ASN A 87 11.68 8.53 -11.71
C ASN A 87 11.52 10.05 -11.69
N GLN A 88 10.37 10.58 -12.12
CA GLN A 88 10.07 12.00 -11.98
C GLN A 88 10.06 12.38 -10.49
N TRP A 89 10.51 13.59 -10.19
CA TRP A 89 10.43 14.15 -8.85
C TRP A 89 9.79 15.53 -8.98
N LEU A 90 8.54 15.64 -8.53
CA LEU A 90 7.77 16.87 -8.67
C LEU A 90 7.94 17.82 -7.48
N GLY A 91 8.52 17.33 -6.38
CA GLY A 91 8.76 18.07 -5.16
C GLY A 91 8.53 17.21 -3.92
N GLY A 92 8.98 17.69 -2.77
CA GLY A 92 8.74 17.03 -1.48
C GLY A 92 9.42 15.68 -1.30
N GLY A 93 9.00 14.95 -0.26
CA GLY A 93 9.55 13.64 0.08
C GLY A 93 10.91 13.70 0.76
N GLU A 94 11.12 12.82 1.74
CA GLU A 94 12.42 12.68 2.41
C GLU A 94 13.41 11.86 1.57
N PHE A 95 14.67 12.29 1.55
CA PHE A 95 15.74 11.62 0.81
C PHE A 95 17.07 11.62 1.56
N VAL A 96 17.96 10.72 1.15
CA VAL A 96 19.37 10.71 1.55
C VAL A 96 20.16 11.58 0.57
N SER A 97 20.81 12.61 1.10
CA SER A 97 21.71 13.46 0.31
C SER A 97 22.93 12.66 -0.15
N PRO A 98 23.43 12.87 -1.39
CA PRO A 98 24.66 12.22 -1.84
C PRO A 98 25.85 12.49 -0.92
N ALA A 99 25.91 13.66 -0.27
CA ALA A 99 26.95 13.98 0.71
C ALA A 99 26.87 13.14 2.00
N HIS A 100 25.70 12.61 2.33
CA HIS A 100 25.45 11.78 3.52
C HIS A 100 25.30 10.29 3.18
N LYS A 101 25.37 9.93 1.90
CA LYS A 101 25.38 8.53 1.47
C LYS A 101 26.73 7.91 1.85
N SER A 102 26.68 6.80 2.57
CA SER A 102 27.86 6.08 3.04
C SER A 102 27.92 4.68 2.42
N PRO A 103 29.06 4.29 1.82
CA PRO A 103 29.26 2.96 1.24
C PRO A 103 29.12 1.81 2.24
N ARG A 104 29.21 2.09 3.55
CA ARG A 104 29.01 1.12 4.63
C ARG A 104 27.63 0.45 4.56
N TRP A 105 26.64 1.19 4.06
CA TRP A 105 25.25 0.75 4.03
C TRP A 105 24.80 0.22 2.67
N ASP A 106 25.73 0.11 1.71
CA ASP A 106 25.45 -0.47 0.40
C ASP A 106 25.17 -1.96 0.52
N ILE A 107 24.13 -2.42 -0.17
CA ILE A 107 23.85 -3.84 -0.33
C ILE A 107 24.77 -4.40 -1.39
N LYS A 108 25.46 -5.49 -1.07
CA LYS A 108 26.37 -6.16 -2.00
C LYS A 108 25.66 -7.35 -2.68
N PRO A 109 26.02 -7.70 -3.93
CA PRO A 109 25.31 -8.75 -4.68
C PRO A 109 25.29 -10.14 -4.03
N TRP A 110 26.28 -10.44 -3.19
CA TRP A 110 26.40 -11.72 -2.48
C TRP A 110 25.62 -11.75 -1.16
N MET A 111 25.10 -10.62 -0.67
CA MET A 111 24.43 -10.55 0.63
C MET A 111 23.12 -11.34 0.62
N THR A 112 22.93 -12.16 1.65
CA THR A 112 21.66 -12.85 1.88
C THR A 112 20.64 -11.90 2.50
N ASP A 113 19.35 -12.29 2.49
CA ASP A 113 18.29 -11.54 3.17
C ASP A 113 18.56 -11.35 4.67
N ALA A 114 19.22 -12.33 5.30
CA ALA A 114 19.61 -12.23 6.70
C ALA A 114 20.71 -11.18 6.91
N ASP A 115 21.70 -11.12 6.01
CA ASP A 115 22.78 -10.13 6.06
C ASP A 115 22.23 -8.72 5.85
N ILE A 116 21.38 -8.54 4.84
CA ILE A 116 20.71 -7.26 4.55
C ILE A 116 19.86 -6.83 5.75
N MET A 117 19.11 -7.77 6.36
CA MET A 117 18.32 -7.46 7.54
C MET A 117 19.20 -7.03 8.72
N SER A 118 20.31 -7.72 8.98
CA SER A 118 21.22 -7.31 10.05
C SER A 118 21.79 -5.91 9.81
N LEU A 119 22.23 -5.64 8.58
CA LEU A 119 22.74 -4.32 8.17
C LEU A 119 21.67 -3.23 8.33
N MET A 120 20.42 -3.55 7.99
CA MET A 120 19.27 -2.65 8.15
C MET A 120 18.98 -2.38 9.64
N LEU A 121 19.04 -3.40 10.51
CA LEU A 121 18.86 -3.24 11.94
C LEU A 121 19.95 -2.35 12.56
N ASP A 122 21.18 -2.47 12.09
CA ASP A 122 22.26 -1.57 12.49
C ASP A 122 22.05 -0.14 12.00
N CYS A 123 21.46 0.03 10.81
CA CYS A 123 21.15 1.34 10.23
C CYS A 123 19.97 2.04 10.92
N ILE A 124 18.92 1.30 11.28
CA ILE A 124 17.76 1.78 12.05
C ILE A 124 18.16 2.06 13.49
N GLY A 125 19.03 1.23 14.05
CA GLY A 125 19.30 1.15 15.48
C GLY A 125 18.52 0.00 16.10
N ARG A 126 19.25 -0.99 16.63
CA ARG A 126 18.65 -2.21 17.20
C ARG A 126 17.67 -1.94 18.34
N GLY A 127 17.90 -0.87 19.12
CA GLY A 127 17.00 -0.44 20.19
C GLY A 127 15.63 0.02 19.67
N VAL A 128 15.64 0.87 18.63
CA VAL A 128 14.41 1.35 17.94
C VAL A 128 13.63 0.17 17.38
N TRP A 129 14.31 -0.76 16.69
CA TRP A 129 13.66 -1.95 16.16
C TRP A 129 13.06 -2.84 17.26
N ALA A 130 13.80 -3.07 18.34
CA ALA A 130 13.33 -3.89 19.45
C ALA A 130 12.10 -3.29 20.14
N GLU A 131 12.03 -1.96 20.26
CA GLU A 131 10.86 -1.26 20.80
C GLU A 131 9.64 -1.42 19.88
N PHE A 132 9.83 -1.22 18.57
CA PHE A 132 8.80 -1.47 17.57
C PHE A 132 8.29 -2.92 17.60
N ASP A 133 9.18 -3.90 17.63
CA ASP A 133 8.81 -5.33 17.56
C ASP A 133 7.99 -5.79 18.79
N LYS A 134 8.30 -5.25 19.98
CA LYS A 134 7.53 -5.52 21.21
C LYS A 134 6.04 -5.21 21.05
N VAL A 135 5.72 -4.09 20.40
CA VAL A 135 4.33 -3.64 20.19
C VAL A 135 3.75 -4.28 18.93
N ALA A 136 4.52 -4.34 17.84
CA ALA A 136 4.06 -4.83 16.55
C ALA A 136 3.81 -6.34 16.53
N LYS A 137 4.51 -7.11 17.38
CA LYS A 137 4.45 -8.58 17.47
C LYS A 137 4.51 -9.22 16.08
N LEU A 138 5.64 -9.06 15.40
CA LEU A 138 5.80 -9.48 14.02
C LEU A 138 5.66 -11.01 13.87
N ALA A 139 4.47 -11.46 13.52
CA ALA A 139 4.19 -12.88 13.28
C ALA A 139 4.74 -13.35 11.91
N PRO A 140 5.12 -14.62 11.76
CA PRO A 140 5.39 -15.22 10.45
C PRO A 140 4.17 -15.07 9.51
N SER A 141 4.41 -15.06 8.20
CA SER A 141 3.34 -15.05 7.21
C SER A 141 2.44 -16.28 7.38
N GLN A 142 1.15 -16.15 7.03
CA GLN A 142 0.21 -17.28 7.08
C GLN A 142 0.71 -18.47 6.27
N ARG A 143 1.34 -18.23 5.11
CA ARG A 143 2.02 -19.26 4.32
C ARG A 143 3.04 -20.04 5.15
N HIS A 144 3.93 -19.34 5.85
CA HIS A 144 4.97 -19.98 6.65
C HIS A 144 4.38 -20.75 7.83
N ALA A 145 3.39 -20.15 8.51
CA ALA A 145 2.68 -20.83 9.60
C ALA A 145 1.96 -22.10 9.14
N TYR A 146 1.36 -22.12 7.94
CA TYR A 146 0.77 -23.32 7.37
C TYR A 146 1.83 -24.37 7.00
N LEU A 147 2.96 -23.96 6.41
CA LEU A 147 4.06 -24.87 6.11
C LEU A 147 4.63 -25.51 7.39
N GLU A 148 4.85 -24.74 8.46
CA GLU A 148 5.31 -25.29 9.74
C GLU A 148 4.31 -26.29 10.33
N ARG A 149 3.01 -25.97 10.31
CA ARG A 149 1.97 -26.89 10.78
C ARG A 149 1.92 -28.17 9.95
N LEU A 150 1.97 -28.05 8.63
CA LEU A 150 2.01 -29.20 7.72
C LEU A 150 3.28 -30.04 7.94
N ALA A 151 4.42 -29.43 8.25
CA ALA A 151 5.67 -30.15 8.47
C ALA A 151 5.62 -31.05 9.71
N VAL A 152 4.80 -30.68 10.71
CA VAL A 152 4.55 -31.48 11.91
C VAL A 152 3.52 -32.60 11.64
N LEU A 153 2.53 -32.33 10.79
CA LEU A 153 1.41 -33.25 10.54
C LEU A 153 1.72 -34.31 9.46
N LEU A 154 2.61 -34.00 8.50
CA LEU A 154 2.90 -34.87 7.37
C LEU A 154 4.11 -35.77 7.66
N ASP A 155 3.85 -37.06 7.85
CA ASP A 155 4.88 -38.11 7.92
C ASP A 155 5.40 -38.50 6.52
N ARG A 156 6.73 -38.57 6.37
CA ARG A 156 7.43 -39.02 5.15
C ARG A 156 7.30 -40.50 4.87
N ASN A 157 7.01 -41.30 5.90
CA ASN A 157 6.89 -42.75 5.79
C ASN A 157 5.45 -43.20 5.50
N ASN A 158 4.48 -42.28 5.51
CA ASN A 158 3.10 -42.57 5.14
C ASN A 158 2.93 -42.42 3.61
N PRO A 159 2.61 -43.50 2.86
CA PRO A 159 2.40 -43.42 1.41
C PRO A 159 1.25 -42.49 1.01
N ASP A 160 0.24 -42.32 1.88
CA ASP A 160 -0.88 -41.40 1.61
C ASP A 160 -0.45 -39.92 1.65
N HIS A 161 0.65 -39.62 2.35
CA HIS A 161 1.20 -38.27 2.45
C HIS A 161 2.19 -37.93 1.33
N ALA A 162 2.59 -38.90 0.50
CA ALA A 162 3.61 -38.72 -0.52
C ALA A 162 3.27 -37.59 -1.52
N GLU A 163 1.99 -37.47 -1.91
CA GLU A 163 1.51 -36.38 -2.76
C GLU A 163 1.49 -35.02 -2.04
N TRP A 164 1.14 -35.01 -0.75
CA TRP A 164 1.04 -33.80 0.06
C TRP A 164 2.41 -33.19 0.39
N LEU A 165 3.42 -34.04 0.59
CA LEU A 165 4.81 -33.64 0.86
C LEU A 165 5.43 -32.85 -0.30
N LYS A 166 4.91 -32.98 -1.52
CA LYS A 166 5.38 -32.20 -2.66
C LYS A 166 5.25 -30.69 -2.44
N VAL A 167 4.32 -30.25 -1.60
CA VAL A 167 4.08 -28.83 -1.32
C VAL A 167 5.31 -28.11 -0.72
N PHE A 168 6.18 -28.83 -0.01
CA PHE A 168 7.42 -28.28 0.53
C PHE A 168 8.47 -27.99 -0.55
N ASN A 169 8.37 -28.69 -1.69
CA ASN A 169 9.30 -28.57 -2.81
C ASN A 169 8.79 -27.60 -3.90
N TYR A 170 7.57 -27.04 -3.74
CA TYR A 170 6.98 -26.11 -4.69
C TYR A 170 6.92 -24.68 -4.14
N PRO A 171 7.85 -23.80 -4.56
CA PRO A 171 7.84 -22.38 -4.16
C PRO A 171 6.56 -21.64 -4.55
N LYS A 172 5.84 -22.15 -5.56
CA LYS A 172 4.65 -21.51 -6.16
C LYS A 172 3.31 -21.87 -5.50
N SER A 173 3.25 -22.81 -4.57
CA SER A 173 1.98 -23.15 -3.90
C SER A 173 1.37 -21.88 -3.30
N SER A 174 0.09 -21.59 -3.50
CA SER A 174 -0.50 -20.39 -2.91
C SER A 174 -0.82 -20.61 -1.43
N THR A 175 -1.02 -19.53 -0.66
CA THR A 175 -1.52 -19.62 0.73
C THR A 175 -2.86 -20.37 0.80
N ARG A 176 -3.69 -20.22 -0.25
CA ARG A 176 -4.97 -20.94 -0.38
C ARG A 176 -4.78 -22.44 -0.57
N ASP A 177 -3.80 -22.85 -1.38
CA ASP A 177 -3.53 -24.28 -1.62
C ASP A 177 -2.99 -24.95 -0.36
N LEU A 178 -2.09 -24.28 0.36
CA LEU A 178 -1.60 -24.74 1.67
C LEU A 178 -2.70 -24.85 2.71
N ARG A 179 -3.63 -23.88 2.72
CA ARG A 179 -4.79 -23.93 3.60
C ARG A 179 -5.67 -25.13 3.29
N ARG A 180 -6.06 -25.32 2.02
CA ARG A 180 -6.89 -26.46 1.60
C ARG A 180 -6.25 -27.79 1.97
N LEU A 181 -4.93 -27.89 1.80
CA LEU A 181 -4.19 -29.06 2.22
C LEU A 181 -4.24 -29.25 3.74
N LEU A 182 -4.06 -28.19 4.52
CA LEU A 182 -4.16 -28.25 5.97
C LEU A 182 -5.57 -28.63 6.45
N GLU A 183 -6.62 -28.12 5.79
CA GLU A 183 -8.02 -28.51 6.05
C GLU A 183 -8.23 -30.00 5.73
N ALA A 184 -7.72 -30.49 4.61
CA ALA A 184 -7.80 -31.91 4.23
C ALA A 184 -7.06 -32.83 5.22
N VAL A 185 -5.88 -32.43 5.69
CA VAL A 185 -5.07 -33.21 6.64
C VAL A 185 -5.69 -33.21 8.04
N THR A 186 -6.32 -32.10 8.46
CA THR A 186 -6.85 -31.95 9.82
C THR A 186 -8.34 -32.28 9.94
N GLY A 187 -9.07 -32.41 8.83
CA GLY A 187 -10.52 -32.60 8.80
C GLY A 187 -11.32 -31.43 9.38
N LYS A 188 -10.69 -30.25 9.51
CA LYS A 188 -11.28 -29.07 10.15
C LYS A 188 -11.23 -27.89 9.18
N ASP A 189 -12.37 -27.25 8.99
CA ASP A 189 -12.45 -26.00 8.25
C ASP A 189 -11.72 -24.89 9.03
N ILE A 190 -10.81 -24.21 8.34
CA ILE A 190 -10.11 -23.06 8.91
C ILE A 190 -10.97 -21.84 8.61
N PHE A 191 -11.53 -21.23 9.66
CA PHE A 191 -12.32 -20.00 9.50
C PHE A 191 -11.51 -18.93 8.76
N VAL A 192 -12.13 -18.33 7.75
CA VAL A 192 -11.62 -17.15 7.08
C VAL A 192 -12.68 -16.08 7.10
N MET A 193 -12.31 -14.90 7.58
CA MET A 193 -13.10 -13.70 7.38
C MET A 193 -13.20 -13.46 5.87
N SER A 194 -14.39 -13.71 5.33
CA SER A 194 -14.76 -13.31 3.99
C SER A 194 -14.62 -11.80 3.87
N ASN A 195 -13.69 -11.35 3.00
CA ASN A 195 -13.45 -9.98 2.54
C ASN A 195 -13.95 -8.88 3.51
N VAL A 196 -13.08 -8.47 4.44
CA VAL A 196 -13.16 -7.10 4.97
C VAL A 196 -13.10 -6.17 3.76
N GLY A 197 -14.11 -5.31 3.60
CA GLY A 197 -14.28 -4.44 2.44
C GLY A 197 -12.94 -3.85 1.97
N GLY A 198 -12.62 -4.05 0.70
CA GLY A 198 -11.43 -3.42 0.11
C GLY A 198 -11.64 -1.91 -0.02
N LEU A 199 -10.55 -1.16 -0.03
CA LEU A 199 -10.60 0.25 -0.42
C LEU A 199 -10.66 0.32 -1.95
N ASP A 200 -11.54 1.17 -2.47
CA ASP A 200 -11.53 1.58 -3.88
C ASP A 200 -10.55 2.74 -4.10
N ALA A 201 -10.42 3.20 -5.35
CA ALA A 201 -9.44 4.23 -5.71
C ALA A 201 -9.65 5.54 -4.94
N LEU A 202 -10.92 5.97 -4.82
CA LEU A 202 -11.28 7.17 -4.07
C LEU A 202 -10.96 7.01 -2.58
N GLY A 203 -11.32 5.88 -1.96
CA GLY A 203 -11.00 5.59 -0.57
C GLY A 203 -9.49 5.53 -0.29
N VAL A 204 -8.68 5.03 -1.24
CA VAL A 204 -7.21 5.09 -1.14
C VAL A 204 -6.73 6.53 -1.19
N LEU A 205 -7.22 7.34 -2.14
CA LEU A 205 -6.83 8.76 -2.24
C LEU A 205 -7.21 9.57 -1.00
N VAL A 206 -8.43 9.42 -0.47
CA VAL A 206 -8.88 10.08 0.76
C VAL A 206 -8.00 9.66 1.94
N THR A 207 -7.74 8.35 2.09
CA THR A 207 -6.89 7.82 3.17
C THR A 207 -5.47 8.37 3.09
N GLU A 208 -4.84 8.34 1.91
CA GLU A 208 -3.46 8.81 1.74
C GLU A 208 -3.35 10.33 1.83
N THR A 209 -4.32 11.08 1.32
CA THR A 209 -4.35 12.55 1.46
C THR A 209 -4.50 12.93 2.93
N THR A 210 -5.41 12.29 3.66
CA THR A 210 -5.60 12.49 5.10
C THR A 210 -4.32 12.21 5.88
N ARG A 211 -3.65 11.09 5.59
CA ARG A 211 -2.39 10.72 6.23
C ARG A 211 -1.30 11.76 5.95
N LEU A 212 -1.15 12.18 4.69
CA LEU A 212 -0.12 13.13 4.29
C LEU A 212 -0.35 14.55 4.81
N LEU A 213 -1.57 14.94 5.19
CA LEU A 213 -1.82 16.25 5.81
C LEU A 213 -0.99 16.49 7.08
N ALA A 214 -0.65 15.43 7.82
CA ALA A 214 0.23 15.53 8.98
C ALA A 214 1.63 16.09 8.63
N TYR A 215 2.04 15.96 7.36
CA TYR A 215 3.35 16.35 6.84
C TYR A 215 3.28 17.47 5.80
N ARG A 216 2.14 17.58 5.11
CA ARG A 216 1.89 18.44 3.95
C ARG A 216 0.54 19.15 4.12
N PRO A 217 0.43 20.14 5.03
CA PRO A 217 -0.83 20.81 5.34
C PRO A 217 -1.43 21.54 4.14
N GLU A 218 -0.62 21.85 3.11
CA GLU A 218 -1.11 22.42 1.85
C GLU A 218 -2.09 21.51 1.10
N LEU A 219 -2.14 20.20 1.40
CA LEU A 219 -3.09 19.26 0.80
C LEU A 219 -4.54 19.45 1.31
N ALA A 220 -4.80 20.34 2.27
CA ALA A 220 -6.12 20.49 2.88
C ALA A 220 -7.26 20.79 1.89
N PRO A 221 -7.08 21.66 0.87
CA PRO A 221 -8.09 21.88 -0.16
C PRO A 221 -8.36 20.61 -1.00
N VAL A 222 -7.33 19.79 -1.24
CA VAL A 222 -7.44 18.54 -2.01
C VAL A 222 -8.24 17.51 -1.22
N LEU A 223 -7.98 17.37 0.09
CA LEU A 223 -8.78 16.47 0.92
C LEU A 223 -10.25 16.88 0.91
N LYS A 224 -10.53 18.17 1.12
CA LYS A 224 -11.91 18.69 1.13
C LYS A 224 -12.65 18.38 -0.18
N ALA A 225 -11.98 18.52 -1.32
CA ALA A 225 -12.54 18.17 -2.62
C ALA A 225 -12.84 16.66 -2.73
N LEU A 226 -11.88 15.80 -2.34
CA LEU A 226 -12.06 14.35 -2.38
C LEU A 226 -13.18 13.87 -1.43
N GLU A 227 -13.27 14.42 -0.22
CA GLU A 227 -14.33 14.13 0.74
C GLU A 227 -15.71 14.54 0.19
N GLN A 228 -15.81 15.67 -0.51
CA GLN A 228 -17.06 16.08 -1.15
C GLN A 228 -17.48 15.08 -2.24
N VAL A 229 -16.53 14.63 -3.06
CA VAL A 229 -16.76 13.61 -4.09
C VAL A 229 -17.16 12.27 -3.47
N GLU A 230 -16.49 11.84 -2.39
CA GLU A 230 -16.76 10.60 -1.67
C GLU A 230 -18.15 10.61 -1.03
N GLN A 231 -18.50 11.68 -0.29
CA GLN A 231 -19.82 11.84 0.31
C GLN A 231 -20.93 11.80 -0.75
N THR A 232 -20.68 12.42 -1.90
CA THR A 232 -21.63 12.41 -3.03
C THR A 232 -21.77 11.01 -3.63
N SER A 233 -20.66 10.31 -3.89
CA SER A 233 -20.68 8.93 -4.41
C SER A 233 -21.38 7.96 -3.45
N MET A 234 -21.12 8.05 -2.15
CA MET A 234 -21.77 7.21 -1.13
C MET A 234 -23.29 7.38 -1.09
N TYR A 235 -23.78 8.62 -1.28
CA TYR A 235 -25.22 8.89 -1.33
C TYR A 235 -25.90 8.13 -2.47
N PHE A 236 -25.25 8.00 -3.62
CA PHE A 236 -25.78 7.28 -4.78
C PHE A 236 -25.40 5.80 -4.86
N ARG A 237 -24.57 5.31 -3.93
CA ARG A 237 -24.07 3.91 -3.86
C ARG A 237 -23.37 3.42 -5.14
N GLU A 238 -22.83 4.34 -5.93
CA GLU A 238 -22.13 4.03 -7.17
C GLU A 238 -20.61 4.20 -6.98
N PRO A 239 -19.79 3.16 -7.22
CA PRO A 239 -18.34 3.29 -7.24
C PRO A 239 -17.95 4.32 -8.29
N LEU A 240 -17.19 5.33 -7.88
CA LEU A 240 -16.65 6.31 -8.81
C LEU A 240 -15.38 5.75 -9.46
N ASP A 241 -15.40 5.63 -10.78
CA ASP A 241 -14.18 5.46 -11.55
C ASP A 241 -13.56 6.83 -11.78
N LEU A 242 -12.35 7.02 -11.26
CA LEU A 242 -11.58 8.25 -11.40
C LEU A 242 -10.93 8.38 -12.77
N GLY A 243 -10.74 7.27 -13.51
CA GLY A 243 -10.11 7.27 -14.83
C GLY A 243 -8.80 8.07 -14.86
N GLU A 244 -8.71 9.02 -15.79
CA GLU A 244 -7.51 9.85 -15.96
C GLU A 244 -7.28 10.85 -14.82
N ASP A 245 -8.33 11.21 -14.06
CA ASP A 245 -8.21 12.15 -12.94
C ASP A 245 -7.43 11.55 -11.76
N GLU A 246 -7.39 10.22 -11.63
CA GLU A 246 -6.55 9.56 -10.62
C GLU A 246 -5.08 9.99 -10.78
N TYR A 247 -4.60 10.17 -12.01
CA TYR A 247 -3.23 10.61 -12.27
C TYR A 247 -2.98 12.06 -11.83
N PHE A 248 -4.00 12.92 -11.86
CA PHE A 248 -3.89 14.28 -11.34
C PHE A 248 -3.63 14.28 -9.84
N PHE A 249 -4.47 13.57 -9.07
CA PHE A 249 -4.31 13.45 -7.62
C PHE A 249 -3.02 12.71 -7.26
N PHE A 250 -2.68 11.64 -8.00
CA PHE A 250 -1.42 10.91 -7.84
C PHE A 250 -0.22 11.87 -7.90
N ASN A 251 -0.16 12.76 -8.90
CA ASN A 251 0.94 13.72 -9.03
C ASN A 251 0.97 14.76 -7.91
N ILE A 252 -0.19 15.21 -7.41
CA ILE A 252 -0.26 16.10 -6.24
C ILE A 252 0.33 15.42 -5.00
N LEU A 253 -0.01 14.16 -4.75
CA LEU A 253 0.56 13.38 -3.64
C LEU A 253 2.08 13.20 -3.81
N HIS A 254 2.58 13.17 -5.05
CA HIS A 254 4.01 13.14 -5.39
C HIS A 254 4.69 14.52 -5.45
N GLY A 255 4.04 15.56 -4.91
CA GLY A 255 4.65 16.87 -4.70
C GLY A 255 4.38 17.91 -5.78
N ARG A 256 3.51 17.63 -6.76
CA ARG A 256 3.04 18.66 -7.68
C ARG A 256 2.32 19.76 -6.91
N ASP A 257 2.61 21.00 -7.27
CA ASP A 257 1.90 22.17 -6.76
C ASP A 257 0.39 22.10 -7.05
N ILE A 258 -0.40 22.55 -6.09
CA ILE A 258 -1.86 22.56 -6.19
C ILE A 258 -2.26 23.83 -6.93
N ASN A 259 -2.88 23.67 -8.10
CA ASN A 259 -3.55 24.75 -8.80
C ASN A 259 -5.04 24.77 -8.39
N PRO A 260 -5.52 25.79 -7.65
CA PRO A 260 -6.89 25.82 -7.15
C PRO A 260 -7.94 25.77 -8.27
N THR A 261 -7.72 26.49 -9.38
CA THR A 261 -8.66 26.52 -10.51
C THR A 261 -8.79 25.15 -11.18
N VAL A 262 -7.67 24.43 -11.33
CA VAL A 262 -7.69 23.07 -11.90
C VAL A 262 -8.35 22.09 -10.93
N LEU A 263 -8.07 22.21 -9.64
CA LEU A 263 -8.68 21.38 -8.61
C LEU A 263 -10.21 21.58 -8.57
N GLU A 264 -10.68 22.83 -8.62
CA GLU A 264 -12.11 23.16 -8.67
C GLU A 264 -12.78 22.58 -9.92
N SER A 265 -12.14 22.72 -11.09
CA SER A 265 -12.64 22.15 -12.35
C SER A 265 -12.79 20.63 -12.29
N ILE A 266 -11.74 19.91 -11.89
CA ILE A 266 -11.76 18.44 -11.80
C ILE A 266 -12.78 17.97 -10.78
N THR A 267 -12.90 18.67 -9.64
CA THR A 267 -13.90 18.36 -8.62
C THR A 267 -15.31 18.52 -9.18
N GLY A 268 -15.57 19.61 -9.90
CA GLY A 268 -16.84 19.84 -10.59
C GLY A 268 -17.18 18.73 -11.58
N ASP A 269 -16.22 18.35 -12.43
CA ASP A 269 -16.40 17.30 -13.44
C ASP A 269 -16.67 15.92 -12.83
N LEU A 270 -16.04 15.61 -11.68
CA LEU A 270 -16.29 14.36 -10.95
C LEU A 270 -17.68 14.34 -10.32
N LEU A 271 -18.11 15.46 -9.72
CA LEU A 271 -19.46 15.61 -9.16
C LEU A 271 -20.54 15.54 -10.26
N GLU A 272 -20.29 16.16 -11.42
CA GLU A 272 -21.18 16.07 -12.57
C GLU A 272 -21.30 14.62 -13.07
N ARG A 273 -20.18 13.89 -13.18
CA ARG A 273 -20.20 12.46 -13.55
C ARG A 273 -21.02 11.60 -12.59
N ILE A 274 -20.95 11.87 -11.29
CA ILE A 274 -21.79 11.17 -10.30
C ILE A 274 -23.27 11.51 -10.53
N THR A 275 -23.61 12.80 -10.66
CA THR A 275 -25.01 13.25 -10.78
C THR A 275 -25.66 12.91 -12.12
N CYS A 276 -24.89 12.88 -13.23
CA CYS A 276 -25.40 12.49 -14.54
C CYS A 276 -25.77 11.01 -14.61
N LYS A 277 -24.95 10.13 -14.01
CA LYS A 277 -25.31 8.71 -13.86
C LYS A 277 -26.66 8.54 -13.16
N VAL A 278 -26.98 9.40 -12.19
CA VAL A 278 -28.26 9.36 -11.45
C VAL A 278 -29.44 9.81 -12.32
N LYS A 279 -29.27 10.83 -13.17
CA LYS A 279 -30.34 11.27 -14.10
C LYS A 279 -30.74 10.17 -15.09
N ASP A 280 -29.79 9.33 -15.50
CA ASP A 280 -30.07 8.17 -16.35
C ASP A 280 -30.83 7.06 -15.60
N PHE A 281 -30.69 6.97 -14.26
CA PHE A 281 -31.50 6.09 -13.40
C PHE A 281 -32.92 6.65 -13.14
N ASP A 282 -33.05 7.96 -12.94
CA ASP A 282 -34.35 8.64 -12.77
C ASP A 282 -35.22 8.51 -14.03
N ASN A 283 -34.62 8.60 -15.22
CA ASN A 283 -35.30 8.36 -16.51
C ASN A 283 -35.75 6.90 -16.71
N ASN A 284 -35.20 5.96 -15.92
CA ASN A 284 -35.62 4.56 -15.85
C ASN A 284 -36.58 4.25 -14.68
N GLY A 285 -37.11 5.27 -13.99
CA GLY A 285 -38.31 5.13 -13.14
C GLY A 285 -38.10 5.10 -11.62
N LEU A 286 -36.93 5.45 -11.09
CA LEU A 286 -36.69 5.56 -9.63
C LEU A 286 -36.19 6.96 -9.28
N ARG A 287 -37.08 7.88 -8.87
CA ARG A 287 -36.73 9.27 -8.54
C ARG A 287 -35.93 9.40 -7.24
N TYR A 288 -34.72 9.93 -7.30
CA TYR A 288 -34.01 10.48 -6.14
C TYR A 288 -34.03 12.02 -6.16
N VAL A 289 -34.49 12.64 -5.06
CA VAL A 289 -34.47 14.10 -4.90
C VAL A 289 -33.09 14.52 -4.38
N LEU A 290 -32.33 15.25 -5.20
CA LEU A 290 -31.04 15.83 -4.80
C LEU A 290 -31.23 16.87 -3.68
N PRO A 291 -30.42 16.85 -2.60
CA PRO A 291 -30.40 17.91 -1.59
C PRO A 291 -29.97 19.26 -2.19
N SER A 292 -30.55 20.37 -1.69
CA SER A 292 -30.32 21.73 -2.22
C SER A 292 -28.87 22.22 -2.16
N TRP A 293 -28.02 21.61 -1.32
CA TRP A 293 -26.59 21.94 -1.21
C TRP A 293 -25.71 21.27 -2.28
N MET A 294 -26.26 20.36 -3.08
CA MET A 294 -25.56 19.67 -4.19
C MET A 294 -25.85 20.27 -5.57
N LEU A 295 -26.73 21.26 -5.68
CA LEU A 295 -26.96 21.93 -6.96
C LEU A 295 -25.78 22.86 -7.26
N PRO A 296 -25.21 22.84 -8.48
CA PRO A 296 -24.19 23.81 -8.86
C PRO A 296 -24.76 25.21 -8.67
N ILE A 297 -23.96 26.09 -8.05
CA ILE A 297 -24.30 27.51 -7.91
C ILE A 297 -24.41 28.05 -9.33
N ALA A 298 -25.63 28.32 -9.77
CA ALA A 298 -25.87 28.98 -11.04
C ALA A 298 -25.22 30.37 -11.01
N ALA A 299 -24.51 30.69 -12.10
CA ALA A 299 -23.78 31.94 -12.31
C ALA A 299 -24.66 33.20 -12.17
#